data_AF-A0A1F1Q9Q1-F1
#
_entry.id   AF-A0A1F1Q9Q1-F1
#
_cell.length_a   1.000
_cell.length_b   1.000
_cell.length_c   1.000
_cell.angle_alpha   90.00
_cell.angle_beta   90.00
_cell.angle_gamma   90.00
#
_symmetry.space_group_name_H-M   'P 1'
#
loop_
_entity.id
_entity.type
_entity.pdbx_description
1 polymer ?
#
loop_
_entity_poly.entity_id
_entity_poly.type
_entity_poly.pdbx_seq_one_letter_code
_entity_poly.pdbx_strand_id
1 'polypeptide(L)'
;MFKPMMVVLCLSCPLLAQAEDPPRRPPPETAAEAWLRVQASNQQASPKPQRQSAKERELSLQRWLDSYKYPIPDAFRYQSMSTTGN
;
A
#
# COMPACT_ATOMS: atom_id res chain seq x y z
N MET A 1 -17.86 11.48 -61.24
CA MET A 1 -17.72 12.42 -60.09
C MET A 1 -17.95 11.77 -58.71
N PHE A 2 -18.20 10.46 -58.61
CA PHE A 2 -18.41 9.76 -57.31
C PHE A 2 -17.13 9.45 -56.51
N LYS A 3 -15.98 9.37 -57.20
CA LYS A 3 -14.69 8.99 -56.60
C LYS A 3 -14.17 9.96 -55.53
N PRO A 4 -14.20 11.30 -55.70
CA PRO A 4 -13.78 12.21 -54.64
C PRO A 4 -14.75 12.19 -53.44
N MET A 5 -16.05 11.98 -53.68
CA MET A 5 -17.06 11.90 -52.61
C MET A 5 -16.86 10.67 -51.72
N MET A 6 -16.47 9.53 -52.31
CA MET A 6 -16.16 8.32 -51.56
C MET A 6 -14.87 8.47 -50.73
N VAL A 7 -13.85 9.17 -51.25
CA VAL A 7 -12.63 9.46 -50.49
C VAL A 7 -12.92 10.39 -49.31
N VAL A 8 -13.72 11.44 -49.51
CA VAL A 8 -14.12 12.35 -48.43
C VAL A 8 -14.94 11.62 -47.36
N LEU A 9 -15.86 10.73 -47.75
CA LEU A 9 -16.67 9.93 -46.83
C LEU A 9 -15.82 8.96 -45.99
N CYS A 10 -14.84 8.28 -46.62
CA CYS A 10 -13.91 7.40 -45.91
C CYS A 10 -12.99 8.19 -44.97
N LEU A 11 -12.57 9.40 -45.36
CA LEU A 11 -11.70 10.24 -44.54
C LEU A 11 -12.42 10.84 -43.32
N SER A 12 -13.75 11.01 -43.37
CA SER A 12 -14.56 11.49 -42.25
C SER A 12 -14.96 10.40 -41.23
N CYS A 13 -14.80 9.11 -41.59
CA CYS A 13 -15.17 7.98 -40.75
C CYS A 13 -14.51 7.96 -39.34
N PRO A 14 -13.22 8.30 -39.14
CA PRO A 14 -12.60 8.22 -37.82
C PRO A 14 -13.08 9.30 -36.83
N LEU A 15 -13.74 10.38 -37.28
CA LEU A 15 -14.29 11.38 -36.33
C LEU A 15 -15.46 10.83 -35.50
N LEU A 16 -16.17 9.81 -36.01
CA LEU A 16 -17.27 9.16 -35.29
C LEU A 16 -16.79 8.02 -34.39
N ALA A 17 -15.54 7.57 -34.55
CA ALA A 17 -14.91 6.53 -33.75
C ALA A 17 -14.10 7.15 -32.59
N GLN A 18 -14.69 8.12 -31.88
CA GLN A 18 -14.18 8.49 -30.56
C GLN A 18 -14.43 7.28 -29.65
N ALA A 19 -13.36 6.53 -29.38
CA ALA A 19 -13.36 5.49 -28.37
C ALA A 19 -13.42 6.18 -27.00
N GLU A 20 -14.63 6.55 -26.59
CA GLU A 20 -14.88 6.93 -25.21
C GLU A 20 -14.80 5.63 -24.40
N ASP A 21 -13.60 5.30 -23.92
CA ASP A 21 -13.42 4.20 -22.98
C ASP A 21 -14.39 4.46 -21.81
N PRO A 22 -15.33 3.54 -21.52
CA PRO A 22 -16.21 3.72 -20.38
C PRO A 22 -15.32 3.94 -19.15
N PRO A 23 -15.62 4.94 -18.30
CA PRO A 23 -14.75 5.28 -17.18
C PRO A 23 -14.47 4.00 -16.41
N ARG A 24 -13.21 3.57 -16.41
CA ARG A 24 -12.77 2.36 -15.75
C ARG A 24 -13.23 2.49 -14.30
N ARG A 25 -14.25 1.72 -13.91
CA ARG A 25 -14.66 1.68 -12.52
C ARG A 25 -13.44 1.24 -11.73
N PRO A 26 -13.03 2.00 -10.70
CA PRO A 26 -11.96 1.53 -9.85
C PRO A 26 -12.34 0.14 -9.34
N PRO A 27 -11.38 -0.80 -9.25
CA PRO A 27 -11.65 -2.08 -8.63
C PRO A 27 -12.28 -1.85 -7.24
N PRO A 28 -13.13 -2.78 -6.76
CA PRO A 28 -13.69 -2.66 -5.43
C PRO A 28 -12.54 -2.51 -4.43
N GLU A 29 -12.63 -1.47 -3.59
CA GLU A 29 -11.59 -1.14 -2.63
C GLU A 29 -11.34 -2.36 -1.74
N THR A 30 -10.09 -2.82 -1.73
CA THR A 30 -9.73 -3.93 -0.87
C THR A 30 -9.71 -3.45 0.59
N ALA A 31 -9.94 -4.36 1.54
CA ALA A 31 -9.81 -4.01 2.96
C ALA A 31 -8.43 -3.39 3.25
N ALA A 32 -7.37 -3.89 2.61
CA ALA A 32 -6.02 -3.36 2.75
C ALA A 32 -5.88 -1.90 2.29
N GLU A 33 -6.47 -1.53 1.15
CA GLU A 33 -6.48 -0.15 0.66
C GLU A 33 -7.23 0.79 1.60
N ALA A 34 -8.35 0.32 2.18
CA ALA A 34 -9.09 1.07 3.18
C ALA A 34 -8.24 1.34 4.43
N TRP A 35 -7.51 0.33 4.92
CA TRP A 35 -6.57 0.49 6.04
C TRP A 35 -5.43 1.45 5.71
N LEU A 36 -4.86 1.38 4.50
CA LEU A 36 -3.81 2.32 4.07
C LEU A 36 -4.31 3.76 4.01
N ARG A 37 -5.54 3.97 3.52
CA ARG A 37 -6.16 5.31 3.49
C ARG A 37 -6.34 5.86 4.90
N VAL A 38 -6.84 5.05 5.83
CA VAL A 38 -6.99 5.44 7.25
C VAL A 38 -5.63 5.79 7.86
N GLN A 39 -4.61 4.95 7.67
CA GLN A 39 -3.26 5.20 8.20
C GLN A 39 -2.66 6.49 7.64
N ALA A 40 -2.72 6.68 6.32
CA ALA A 40 -2.18 7.88 5.66
C ALA A 40 -2.94 9.16 6.04
N SER A 41 -4.25 9.07 6.26
CA SER A 41 -5.09 10.21 6.63
C SER A 41 -4.78 10.76 8.03
N ASN A 42 -4.18 9.95 8.90
CA ASN A 42 -3.95 10.24 10.31
C ASN A 42 -5.22 10.69 11.08
N GLN A 43 -6.42 10.45 10.53
CA GLN A 43 -7.69 10.87 11.16
C GLN A 43 -8.03 10.07 12.41
N GLN A 44 -7.47 8.86 12.54
CA GLN A 44 -7.64 8.00 13.71
C GLN A 44 -6.44 8.06 14.66
N ALA A 45 -5.70 9.17 14.68
CA ALA A 45 -4.67 9.40 15.68
C ALA A 45 -5.26 9.30 17.10
N SER A 46 -4.54 8.64 18.00
CA SER A 46 -4.95 8.58 19.41
C SER A 46 -5.02 10.00 20.00
N PRO A 47 -6.11 10.39 20.68
CA PRO A 47 -6.22 11.70 21.34
C PRO A 47 -5.34 11.78 22.60
N LYS A 48 -4.78 10.65 23.06
CA LYS A 48 -3.89 10.57 24.21
C LYS A 48 -2.45 10.47 23.71
N PRO A 49 -1.65 11.55 23.80
CA PRO A 49 -0.25 11.50 23.42
C PRO A 49 0.50 10.57 24.37
N GLN A 50 1.12 9.52 23.82
CA GLN A 50 2.00 8.64 24.58
C GLN A 50 3.35 9.32 24.78
N ARG A 51 3.45 10.16 25.80
CA ARG A 51 4.72 10.77 26.21
C ARG A 51 5.46 9.83 27.14
N GLN A 52 6.66 9.44 26.73
CA GLN A 52 7.58 8.73 27.60
C GLN A 52 8.06 9.66 28.72
N SER A 53 8.00 9.17 29.96
CA SER A 53 8.66 9.79 31.10
C SER A 53 10.19 9.77 30.91
N ALA A 54 10.91 10.61 31.66
CA ALA A 54 12.38 10.63 31.61
C ALA A 54 12.98 9.24 31.92
N LYS A 55 12.39 8.52 32.89
CA LYS A 55 12.81 7.16 33.27
C LYS A 55 12.60 6.15 32.14
N GLU A 56 11.45 6.20 31.46
CA GLU A 56 11.17 5.28 30.34
C GLU A 56 12.07 5.56 29.14
N ARG A 57 12.41 6.84 28.90
CA ARG A 57 13.37 7.23 27.86
C ARG A 57 14.78 6.69 28.17
N GLU A 58 15.20 6.76 29.43
CA GLU A 58 16.50 6.21 29.84
C GLU A 58 16.52 4.68 29.69
N LEU A 59 15.46 3.99 30.10
CA LEU A 59 15.35 2.53 29.95
C LEU A 59 15.31 2.10 28.47
N SER A 60 14.67 2.86 27.60
CA SER A 60 14.66 2.56 26.16
C SER A 60 16.03 2.79 25.53
N LEU A 61 16.74 3.85 25.94
CA LEU A 61 18.12 4.09 25.54
C LEU A 61 19.04 2.96 26.01
N GLN A 62 18.93 2.53 27.26
CA GLN A 62 19.72 1.42 27.80
C GLN A 62 19.48 0.13 27.01
N ARG A 63 18.22 -0.22 26.71
CA ARG A 63 17.89 -1.40 25.88
C ARG A 63 18.48 -1.30 24.48
N TRP A 64 18.47 -0.11 23.89
CA TRP A 64 19.08 0.12 22.58
C TRP A 64 20.59 -0.09 22.63
N LEU A 65 21.28 0.43 23.66
CA LEU A 65 22.70 0.17 23.87
C LEU A 65 22.99 -1.31 24.11
N ASP A 66 22.12 -1.99 24.87
CA ASP A 66 22.24 -3.43 25.13
C ASP A 66 22.06 -4.27 23.87
N SER A 67 21.32 -3.78 22.85
CA SER A 67 21.14 -4.51 21.58
C SER A 67 22.47 -4.75 20.85
N TYR A 68 23.44 -3.84 20.99
CA TYR A 68 24.78 -3.99 20.39
C TYR A 68 25.65 -5.05 21.07
N LYS A 69 25.26 -5.52 22.27
CA LYS A 69 25.98 -6.59 22.97
C LYS A 69 25.72 -7.95 22.34
N TYR A 70 24.64 -8.09 21.57
CA TYR A 70 24.25 -9.35 20.96
C TYR A 70 24.62 -9.33 19.47
N PRO A 71 25.49 -10.24 19.00
CA PRO A 71 25.79 -10.35 17.58
C PRO A 71 24.53 -10.78 16.82
N ILE A 72 24.37 -10.25 15.61
CA ILE A 72 23.32 -10.70 14.70
C ILE A 72 23.61 -12.15 14.32
N PRO A 73 22.68 -13.09 14.52
CA PRO A 73 22.90 -14.49 14.12
C PRO A 73 23.04 -14.61 12.60
N ASP A 74 24.02 -15.41 12.14
CA ASP A 74 24.22 -15.67 10.71
C ASP A 74 23.03 -16.40 10.05
N ALA A 75 22.29 -17.17 10.85
CA ALA A 75 21.07 -17.84 10.41
C ALA A 75 20.05 -17.91 11.55
N PHE A 76 18.82 -17.45 11.29
CA PHE A 76 17.69 -17.69 12.16
C PHE A 76 17.20 -19.12 11.97
N ARG A 77 17.46 -20.00 12.93
CA ARG A 77 16.86 -21.34 12.94
C ARG A 77 15.40 -21.23 13.32
N TYR A 78 14.51 -21.39 12.34
CA TYR A 78 13.08 -21.54 12.60
C TYR A 78 12.83 -22.94 13.19
N GLN A 79 12.51 -23.03 14.48
CA GLN A 79 11.96 -24.25 15.05
C GLN A 79 10.46 -24.25 14.75
N SER A 80 10.02 -25.17 13.88
CA SER A 80 8.58 -25.42 13.74
C SER A 80 8.08 -25.94 15.08
N MET A 81 7.18 -25.19 15.72
CA MET A 81 6.46 -25.71 16.88
C MET A 81 5.56 -26.85 16.41
N SER A 82 6.06 -28.09 16.50
CA SER A 82 5.22 -29.27 16.33
C SER A 82 4.32 -29.37 17.56
N THR A 83 3.05 -29.01 17.41
CA THR A 83 2.01 -29.35 18.38
C THR A 83 1.91 -30.87 18.47
N THR A 84 2.63 -31.46 19.42
CA THR A 84 2.37 -32.83 19.87
C THR A 84 1.15 -32.76 20.77
N GLY A 85 -0.03 -32.97 20.18
CA GLY A 85 -1.28 -33.11 20.90
C GLY A 85 -1.29 -34.41 21.71
N ASN A 86 -1.73 -34.30 22.95
CA ASN A 86 -2.12 -35.41 23.83
C ASN A 86 -3.62 -35.64 23.73
#